data_AF-A0A9Q3DNY1-F1
#
_entry.id   AF-A0A9Q3DNY1-F1
#
_cell.length_a   1.000
_cell.length_b   1.000
_cell.length_c   1.000
_cell.angle_alpha   90.00
_cell.angle_beta   90.00
_cell.angle_gamma   90.00
#
_symmetry.space_group_name_H-M   'P 1'
#
loop_
_entity.id
_entity.type
_entity.pdbx_description
1 polymer ?
#
loop_
_entity_poly.entity_id
_entity_poly.type
_entity_poly.pdbx_seq_one_letter_code
_entity_poly.pdbx_strand_id
1 'polypeptide(L)'
;MDGEVVWFKARAVVQGHRQVKGINFEETFAPTPTFQSLRCLLEVASAYQWETATFDVKTAYLISPLEEEVFIRPLAGKILRVAGNVLRLKKSMYGLKQAAQCWWNHLRAILTTVGFQMNDGDQSTYFYKQGEDVAMLWVHVDDGILMASNQHLMMKLWEALSTAVQLKWDLMLHSIVGIEVQQVGRGFQLSQRALIAKLLADHTNNFSPRQTLPNMVLKSEAARSVDRGYLSKIGMILYLAQATRPDVTFAMNYLARFSMAANAHHWHALKHLISYLENTIEESLTIEANIDKKIAKMYIDANWGGEGSRSQQGYICKVWI
;
A
#
# COMPACT_ATOMS: atom_id res chain seq x y z
N MET A 1 -4.10 -10.92 25.99
CA MET A 1 -2.67 -11.00 25.58
C MET A 1 -1.89 -10.19 26.59
N ASP A 2 -1.14 -10.85 27.47
CA ASP A 2 -0.66 -10.34 28.75
C ASP A 2 0.53 -9.37 28.67
N GLY A 3 0.60 -8.51 27.65
CA GLY A 3 1.55 -7.38 27.59
C GLY A 3 3.04 -7.72 27.69
N GLU A 4 3.41 -9.01 27.71
CA GLU A 4 4.80 -9.43 27.89
C GLU A 4 5.62 -9.11 26.64
N VAL A 5 6.78 -8.52 26.87
CA VAL A 5 7.74 -8.19 25.82
C VAL A 5 8.31 -9.49 25.25
N VAL A 6 7.85 -9.87 24.05
CA VAL A 6 8.26 -11.12 23.39
C VAL A 6 9.72 -11.06 22.88
N TRP A 7 10.21 -9.88 22.48
CA TRP A 7 11.62 -9.66 22.13
C TRP A 7 12.01 -8.17 22.17
N PHE A 8 13.31 -7.89 22.20
CA PHE A 8 13.86 -6.55 21.95
C PHE A 8 14.37 -6.47 20.50
N LYS A 9 13.94 -5.44 19.75
CA LYS A 9 14.35 -5.20 18.35
C LYS A 9 15.21 -3.95 18.26
N ALA A 10 16.44 -4.08 17.78
CA ALA A 10 17.27 -2.96 17.35
C ALA A 10 17.24 -2.84 15.81
N ARG A 11 17.25 -1.60 15.29
CA ARG A 11 17.38 -1.35 13.84
C ARG A 11 18.57 -0.43 13.58
N ALA A 12 19.50 -0.91 12.76
CA ALA A 12 20.52 -0.04 12.17
C ALA A 12 19.93 0.61 10.91
N VAL A 13 20.06 1.92 10.80
CA VAL A 13 19.62 2.70 9.64
C VAL A 13 20.80 3.49 9.11
N VAL A 14 21.11 3.31 7.83
CA VAL A 14 22.18 4.03 7.15
C VAL A 14 21.76 5.48 6.93
N GLN A 15 22.74 6.38 6.99
CA GLN A 15 22.53 7.81 6.81
C GLN A 15 22.38 8.21 5.34
N GLY A 16 21.40 7.66 4.61
CA GLY A 16 21.22 7.95 3.18
C GLY A 16 20.94 9.41 2.84
N HIS A 17 20.55 10.23 3.82
CA HIS A 17 20.51 11.69 3.66
C HIS A 17 21.87 12.30 3.26
N ARG A 18 22.99 11.59 3.53
CA ARG A 18 24.35 11.97 3.13
C ARG A 18 24.78 11.43 1.77
N GLN A 19 23.98 10.57 1.14
CA GLN A 19 24.32 10.01 -0.18
C GLN A 19 24.11 11.06 -1.27
N VAL A 20 25.08 11.12 -2.17
CA VAL A 20 25.11 12.01 -3.34
C VAL A 20 24.79 11.19 -4.59
N LYS A 21 23.79 11.65 -5.37
CA LYS A 21 23.46 11.07 -6.68
C LYS A 21 24.64 11.24 -7.63
N GLY A 22 24.95 10.23 -8.44
CA GLY A 22 26.14 10.26 -9.32
C GLY A 22 27.42 9.74 -8.65
N ILE A 23 27.37 9.45 -7.34
CA ILE A 23 28.52 8.96 -6.56
C ILE A 23 28.14 7.70 -5.79
N ASN A 24 27.05 7.75 -5.02
CA ASN A 24 26.65 6.64 -4.14
C ASN A 24 25.43 5.85 -4.63
N PHE A 25 24.72 6.40 -5.62
CA PHE A 25 23.58 5.79 -6.29
C PHE A 25 23.28 6.59 -7.57
N GLU A 26 22.70 5.93 -8.56
CA GLU A 26 22.18 6.58 -9.77
C GLU A 26 20.66 6.63 -9.76
N GLU A 27 20.05 5.48 -9.55
CA GLU A 27 18.61 5.30 -9.55
C GLU A 27 18.09 4.97 -8.15
N THR A 28 16.80 5.21 -7.93
CA THR A 28 16.12 4.88 -6.67
C THR A 28 14.71 4.35 -6.90
N PHE A 29 14.33 4.10 -8.16
CA PHE A 29 12.97 3.73 -8.50
C PHE A 29 12.69 2.30 -8.06
N ALA A 30 11.59 2.12 -7.33
CA ALA A 30 11.01 0.82 -7.04
C ALA A 30 9.48 0.98 -7.16
N PRO A 31 8.80 0.06 -7.84
CA PRO A 31 7.36 0.14 -7.98
C PRO A 31 6.66 -0.11 -6.65
N THR A 32 5.49 0.50 -6.50
CA THR A 32 4.55 0.22 -5.40
C THR A 32 3.28 -0.32 -6.03
N PRO A 33 2.78 -1.47 -5.59
CA PRO A 33 1.59 -2.05 -6.19
C PRO A 33 0.38 -1.16 -5.95
N THR A 34 -0.52 -1.14 -6.93
CA THR A 34 -1.78 -0.40 -6.78
C THR A 34 -2.83 -1.25 -6.06
N PHE A 35 -3.70 -0.58 -5.29
CA PHE A 35 -4.90 -1.23 -4.75
C PHE A 35 -5.92 -1.59 -5.85
N GLN A 36 -5.80 -1.01 -7.04
CA GLN A 36 -6.59 -1.42 -8.20
C GLN A 36 -6.18 -2.83 -8.62
N SER A 37 -4.89 -3.07 -8.82
CA SER A 37 -4.36 -4.41 -9.11
C SER A 37 -4.72 -5.40 -8.02
N LEU A 38 -4.57 -5.04 -6.73
CA LEU A 38 -4.98 -5.91 -5.62
C LEU A 38 -6.42 -6.38 -5.77
N ARG A 39 -7.35 -5.43 -5.99
CA ARG A 39 -8.78 -5.73 -6.11
C ARG A 39 -9.09 -6.59 -7.33
N CYS A 40 -8.46 -6.30 -8.48
CA CYS A 40 -8.63 -7.12 -9.69
C CYS A 40 -8.13 -8.55 -9.48
N LEU A 41 -6.97 -8.74 -8.83
CA LEU A 41 -6.44 -10.06 -8.54
C LEU A 41 -7.34 -10.83 -7.57
N LEU A 42 -7.83 -10.18 -6.51
CA LEU A 42 -8.79 -10.78 -5.57
C LEU A 42 -10.11 -11.14 -6.25
N GLU A 43 -10.56 -10.34 -7.21
CA GLU A 43 -11.75 -10.65 -7.99
C GLU A 43 -11.57 -11.91 -8.84
N VAL A 44 -10.43 -12.05 -9.54
CA VAL A 44 -10.13 -13.29 -10.28
C VAL A 44 -10.06 -14.48 -9.31
N ALA A 45 -9.39 -14.34 -8.17
CA ALA A 45 -9.33 -15.40 -7.18
C ALA A 45 -10.72 -15.77 -6.65
N SER A 46 -11.60 -14.78 -6.45
CA SER A 46 -13.00 -15.00 -6.09
C SER A 46 -13.79 -15.67 -7.21
N ALA A 47 -13.61 -15.26 -8.48
CA ALA A 47 -14.34 -15.83 -9.61
C ALA A 47 -14.05 -17.32 -9.81
N TYR A 48 -12.78 -17.70 -9.68
CA TYR A 48 -12.31 -19.07 -9.91
C TYR A 48 -12.11 -19.89 -8.64
N GLN A 49 -12.40 -19.33 -7.47
CA GLN A 49 -12.17 -19.96 -6.16
C GLN A 49 -10.72 -20.44 -5.98
N TRP A 50 -9.78 -19.56 -6.32
CA TRP A 50 -8.35 -19.86 -6.18
C TRP A 50 -7.91 -19.81 -4.72
N GLU A 51 -6.88 -20.59 -4.43
CA GLU A 51 -6.20 -20.56 -3.15
C GLU A 51 -5.47 -19.23 -2.98
N THR A 52 -5.48 -18.68 -1.77
CA THR A 52 -4.74 -17.45 -1.43
C THR A 52 -3.80 -17.69 -0.28
N ALA A 53 -2.63 -17.07 -0.29
CA ALA A 53 -1.71 -17.07 0.83
C ALA A 53 -1.04 -15.70 0.94
N THR A 54 -0.73 -15.28 2.17
CA THR A 54 0.11 -14.13 2.42
C THR A 54 1.52 -14.56 2.77
N PHE A 55 2.48 -13.71 2.45
CA PHE A 55 3.84 -13.87 2.94
C PHE A 55 4.48 -12.53 3.30
N ASP A 56 5.45 -12.61 4.20
CA ASP A 56 6.35 -11.52 4.58
C ASP A 56 7.80 -12.00 4.41
N VAL A 57 8.60 -11.26 3.65
CA VAL A 57 10.00 -11.56 3.43
C VAL A 57 10.85 -10.99 4.55
N LYS A 58 11.45 -11.87 5.35
CA LYS A 58 12.32 -11.43 6.42
C LYS A 58 13.57 -10.77 5.86
N THR A 59 13.83 -9.55 6.33
CA THR A 59 15.06 -8.80 6.05
C THR A 59 15.28 -8.49 4.57
N ALA A 60 14.22 -8.24 3.81
CA ALA A 60 14.22 -7.92 2.36
C ALA A 60 15.43 -7.09 1.88
N TYR A 61 15.72 -5.96 2.54
CA TYR A 61 16.85 -5.11 2.13
C TYR A 61 18.23 -5.71 2.45
N LEU A 62 18.35 -6.50 3.52
CA LEU A 62 19.64 -7.07 3.95
C LEU A 62 20.06 -8.28 3.13
N ILE A 63 19.19 -8.80 2.27
CA ILE A 63 19.52 -9.90 1.36
C ILE A 63 19.81 -9.43 -0.05
N SER A 64 19.34 -8.24 -0.45
CA SER A 64 19.56 -7.71 -1.79
C SER A 64 21.01 -7.24 -2.00
N PRO A 65 21.64 -7.62 -3.13
CA PRO A 65 22.95 -7.10 -3.52
C PRO A 65 22.95 -5.57 -3.62
N LEU A 66 24.11 -4.98 -3.32
CA LEU A 66 24.37 -3.56 -3.53
C LEU A 66 25.50 -3.45 -4.55
N GLU A 67 25.22 -2.83 -5.69
CA GLU A 67 26.21 -2.67 -6.77
C GLU A 67 27.18 -1.53 -6.46
N GLU A 68 26.70 -0.43 -5.87
CA GLU A 68 27.54 0.71 -5.57
C GLU A 68 28.42 0.50 -4.34
N GLU A 69 29.60 1.14 -4.36
CA GLU A 69 30.50 1.14 -3.21
C GLU A 69 30.05 2.16 -2.16
N VAL A 70 29.26 1.68 -1.20
CA VAL A 70 28.82 2.51 -0.07
C VAL A 70 29.57 2.11 1.20
N PHE A 71 30.14 3.12 1.87
CA PHE A 71 30.82 2.97 3.15
C PHE A 71 30.00 3.62 4.28
N ILE A 72 29.96 2.96 5.42
CA ILE A 72 29.30 3.44 6.63
C ILE A 72 30.28 3.50 7.79
N ARG A 73 29.98 4.38 8.75
CA ARG A 73 30.66 4.35 10.05
C ARG A 73 30.33 3.05 10.79
N PRO A 74 31.20 2.59 11.70
CA PRO A 74 30.87 1.49 12.59
C PRO A 74 29.54 1.76 13.30
N LEU A 75 28.71 0.72 13.40
CA LEU A 75 27.46 0.81 14.17
C LEU A 75 27.78 1.11 15.64
N ALA A 76 26.88 1.80 16.32
CA ALA A 76 27.03 2.12 17.74
C ALA A 76 27.34 0.85 18.56
N GLY A 77 28.35 0.93 19.43
CA GLY A 77 28.83 -0.20 20.22
C GLY A 77 29.82 -1.13 19.51
N LYS A 78 30.10 -0.94 18.21
CA LYS A 78 31.10 -1.74 17.48
C LYS A 78 32.45 -1.02 17.42
N ILE A 79 33.41 -1.51 18.19
CA ILE A 79 34.80 -1.05 18.14
C ILE A 79 35.52 -1.79 17.01
N LEU A 80 36.12 -1.04 16.08
CA LEU A 80 36.97 -1.64 15.06
C LEU A 80 38.39 -1.82 15.57
N ARG A 81 39.08 -2.84 15.04
CA ARG A 81 40.49 -3.13 15.39
C ARG A 81 41.43 -1.96 15.09
N VAL A 82 41.11 -1.15 14.08
CA VAL A 82 41.90 0.01 13.66
C VAL A 82 41.02 1.24 13.71
N ALA A 83 41.48 2.27 14.43
CA ALA A 83 40.80 3.55 14.52
C ALA A 83 40.75 4.23 13.14
N GLY A 84 39.62 4.84 12.81
CA GLY A 84 39.41 5.50 11.52
C GLY A 84 38.89 4.60 10.39
N ASN A 85 38.87 3.28 10.57
CA ASN A 85 38.30 2.38 9.58
C ASN A 85 36.78 2.59 9.43
N VAL A 86 36.30 2.36 8.21
CA VAL A 86 34.88 2.34 7.84
C VAL A 86 34.47 0.95 7.37
N LEU A 87 33.17 0.69 7.34
CA LEU A 87 32.62 -0.58 6.86
C LEU A 87 32.08 -0.40 5.44
N ARG A 88 32.50 -1.26 4.51
CA ARG A 88 31.88 -1.36 3.18
C ARG A 88 30.62 -2.22 3.27
N LEU A 89 29.52 -1.72 2.71
CA LEU A 89 28.30 -2.51 2.55
C LEU A 89 28.45 -3.46 1.35
N LYS A 90 28.12 -4.74 1.56
CA LYS A 90 28.05 -5.76 0.50
C LYS A 90 26.62 -5.99 -0.02
N LYS A 91 25.65 -5.61 0.79
CA LYS A 91 24.21 -5.76 0.57
C LYS A 91 23.54 -4.47 0.96
N SER A 92 22.34 -4.26 0.45
CA SER A 92 21.54 -3.11 0.77
C SER A 92 21.16 -3.09 2.26
N MET A 93 20.72 -1.93 2.74
CA MET A 93 20.33 -1.73 4.13
C MET A 93 19.31 -0.60 4.22
N TYR A 94 18.44 -0.66 5.22
CA TYR A 94 17.51 0.41 5.55
C TYR A 94 18.23 1.77 5.63
N GLY A 95 17.64 2.78 5.02
CA GLY A 95 18.15 4.14 5.01
C GLY A 95 19.01 4.48 3.79
N LEU A 96 19.46 3.51 2.98
CA LEU A 96 20.02 3.82 1.66
C LEU A 96 18.92 4.35 0.73
N LYS A 97 19.24 5.34 -0.10
CA LYS A 97 18.32 5.92 -1.07
C LYS A 97 17.85 4.91 -2.13
N GLN A 98 18.73 4.00 -2.54
CA GLN A 98 18.44 2.95 -3.52
C GLN A 98 17.93 1.63 -2.88
N ALA A 99 17.70 1.58 -1.57
CA ALA A 99 17.46 0.30 -0.88
C ALA A 99 16.28 -0.50 -1.45
N ALA A 100 15.17 0.20 -1.71
CA ALA A 100 13.97 -0.37 -2.28
C ALA A 100 14.20 -0.86 -3.72
N GLN A 101 14.99 -0.14 -4.53
CA GLN A 101 15.34 -0.55 -5.89
C GLN A 101 16.18 -1.83 -5.88
N CYS A 102 17.23 -1.89 -5.04
CA CYS A 102 18.05 -3.09 -4.89
C CYS A 102 17.20 -4.31 -4.53
N TRP A 103 16.24 -4.13 -3.62
CA TRP A 103 15.31 -5.19 -3.24
C TRP A 103 14.38 -5.59 -4.37
N TRP A 104 13.75 -4.63 -5.04
CA TRP A 104 12.88 -4.93 -6.17
C TRP A 104 13.60 -5.68 -7.29
N ASN A 105 14.81 -5.24 -7.67
CA ASN A 105 15.63 -5.94 -8.67
C ASN A 105 15.96 -7.37 -8.24
N HIS A 106 16.35 -7.54 -6.97
CA HIS A 106 16.67 -8.86 -6.43
C HIS A 106 15.46 -9.79 -6.40
N LEU A 107 14.31 -9.31 -5.91
CA LEU A 107 13.07 -10.07 -5.88
C LEU A 107 12.61 -10.42 -7.29
N ARG A 108 12.65 -9.47 -8.24
CA ARG A 108 12.30 -9.70 -9.64
C ARG A 108 13.15 -10.82 -10.25
N ALA A 109 14.46 -10.84 -9.98
CA ALA A 109 15.34 -11.90 -10.48
C ALA A 109 14.99 -13.28 -9.89
N ILE A 110 14.66 -13.34 -8.60
CA ILE A 110 14.19 -14.55 -7.93
C ILE A 110 12.89 -15.05 -8.56
N LEU A 111 11.89 -14.16 -8.67
CA LEU A 111 10.59 -14.47 -9.26
C LEU A 111 10.72 -14.95 -10.71
N THR A 112 11.58 -14.31 -11.50
CA THR A 112 11.86 -14.73 -12.88
C THR A 112 12.45 -16.14 -12.92
N THR A 113 13.36 -16.48 -11.99
CA THR A 113 13.96 -17.82 -11.90
C THR A 113 12.93 -18.89 -11.52
N VAL A 114 11.95 -18.55 -10.68
CA VAL A 114 10.83 -19.44 -10.32
C VAL A 114 9.84 -19.63 -11.49
N GLY A 115 9.84 -18.72 -12.46
CA GLY A 115 9.01 -18.77 -13.66
C GLY A 115 7.88 -17.73 -13.70
N PHE A 116 7.88 -16.76 -12.80
CA PHE A 116 6.97 -15.63 -12.86
C PHE A 116 7.38 -14.61 -13.92
N GLN A 117 6.39 -13.98 -14.54
CA GLN A 117 6.54 -12.86 -15.45
C GLN A 117 5.94 -11.61 -14.82
N MET A 118 6.67 -10.49 -14.88
CA MET A 118 6.20 -9.20 -14.36
C MET A 118 5.11 -8.63 -15.26
N ASN A 119 4.11 -8.00 -14.65
CA ASN A 119 3.08 -7.26 -15.36
C ASN A 119 3.57 -5.87 -15.77
N ASP A 120 3.41 -5.51 -17.05
CA ASP A 120 3.81 -4.19 -17.55
C ASP A 120 2.91 -3.06 -17.02
N GLY A 121 1.64 -3.36 -16.70
CA GLY A 121 0.70 -2.38 -16.16
C GLY A 121 0.91 -2.05 -14.67
N ASP A 122 1.51 -2.98 -13.92
CA ASP A 122 1.84 -2.81 -12.50
C ASP A 122 3.05 -3.71 -12.17
N GLN A 123 4.24 -3.10 -12.13
CA GLN A 123 5.54 -3.79 -11.95
C GLN A 123 5.75 -4.41 -10.55
N SER A 124 4.75 -4.29 -9.67
CA SER A 124 4.69 -4.98 -8.39
C SER A 124 3.74 -6.18 -8.41
N THR A 125 3.20 -6.53 -9.58
CA THR A 125 2.40 -7.73 -9.81
C THR A 125 3.05 -8.67 -10.81
N TYR A 126 2.87 -9.97 -10.61
CA TYR A 126 3.50 -11.01 -11.41
C TYR A 126 2.53 -12.15 -11.71
N PHE A 127 2.70 -12.79 -12.85
CA PHE A 127 1.89 -13.89 -13.34
C PHE A 127 2.75 -15.12 -13.59
N TYR A 128 2.25 -16.28 -13.21
CA TYR A 128 2.83 -17.59 -13.51
C TYR A 128 1.83 -18.39 -14.33
N LYS A 129 2.31 -19.07 -15.37
CA LYS A 129 1.49 -19.99 -16.16
C LYS A 129 2.30 -21.19 -16.64
N GLN A 130 1.84 -22.39 -16.31
CA GLN A 130 2.39 -23.64 -16.83
C GLN A 130 1.24 -24.58 -17.20
N GLY A 131 0.89 -24.65 -18.49
CA GLY A 131 -0.30 -25.40 -18.92
C GLY A 131 -1.57 -24.78 -18.35
N GLU A 132 -2.32 -25.55 -17.55
CA GLU A 132 -3.53 -25.11 -16.85
C GLU A 132 -3.25 -24.48 -15.47
N ASP A 133 -2.03 -24.67 -14.93
CA ASP A 133 -1.62 -24.07 -13.67
C ASP A 133 -1.37 -22.57 -13.85
N VAL A 134 -2.10 -21.75 -13.09
CA VAL A 134 -1.98 -20.29 -13.11
C VAL A 134 -1.82 -19.76 -11.70
N ALA A 135 -0.89 -18.84 -11.50
CA ALA A 135 -0.79 -18.10 -10.25
C ALA A 135 -0.56 -16.61 -10.49
N MET A 136 -0.98 -15.79 -9.53
CA MET A 136 -0.84 -14.35 -9.52
C MET A 136 -0.20 -13.93 -8.21
N LEU A 137 0.73 -12.99 -8.29
CA LEU A 137 1.46 -12.49 -7.15
C LEU A 137 1.31 -10.97 -7.09
N TRP A 138 0.97 -10.47 -5.91
CA TRP A 138 0.94 -9.04 -5.59
C TRP A 138 1.95 -8.77 -4.49
N VAL A 139 2.89 -7.84 -4.69
CA VAL A 139 3.98 -7.60 -3.72
C VAL A 139 4.12 -6.13 -3.37
N HIS A 140 4.02 -5.81 -2.08
CA HIS A 140 4.31 -4.50 -1.52
C HIS A 140 5.56 -4.58 -0.63
N VAL A 141 6.72 -4.29 -1.20
CA VAL A 141 8.02 -4.36 -0.51
C VAL A 141 8.27 -5.77 0.05
N ASP A 142 8.14 -5.99 1.35
CA ASP A 142 8.35 -7.26 2.06
C ASP A 142 7.06 -8.08 2.19
N ASP A 143 5.88 -7.45 2.17
CA ASP A 143 4.59 -8.13 2.21
C ASP A 143 4.13 -8.55 0.80
N GLY A 144 3.45 -9.69 0.69
CA GLY A 144 2.82 -10.10 -0.56
C GLY A 144 1.65 -11.07 -0.40
N ILE A 145 0.89 -11.22 -1.49
CA ILE A 145 -0.19 -12.20 -1.64
C ILE A 145 0.10 -13.05 -2.85
N LEU A 146 0.13 -14.37 -2.66
CA LEU A 146 0.10 -15.35 -3.73
C LEU A 146 -1.32 -15.89 -3.88
N MET A 147 -1.80 -15.97 -5.12
CA MET A 147 -3.06 -16.58 -5.49
C MET A 147 -2.79 -17.66 -6.53
N ALA A 148 -3.27 -18.88 -6.33
CA ALA A 148 -2.95 -20.01 -7.20
C ALA A 148 -4.21 -20.81 -7.57
N SER A 149 -4.25 -21.31 -8.80
CA SER A 149 -5.38 -22.08 -9.35
C SER A 149 -5.71 -23.36 -8.57
N ASN A 150 -4.75 -23.90 -7.83
CA ASN A 150 -4.94 -25.05 -6.96
C ASN A 150 -3.88 -25.10 -5.85
N GLN A 151 -4.15 -25.92 -4.83
CA GLN A 151 -3.28 -26.09 -3.66
C GLN A 151 -1.91 -26.69 -4.00
N HIS A 152 -1.82 -27.58 -5.00
CA HIS A 152 -0.55 -28.18 -5.39
C HIS A 152 0.43 -27.12 -5.93
N LEU A 153 -0.06 -26.26 -6.82
CA LEU A 153 0.70 -25.12 -7.34
C LEU A 153 1.10 -24.14 -6.22
N MET A 154 0.19 -23.84 -5.28
CA MET A 154 0.47 -23.00 -4.12
C MET A 154 1.69 -23.51 -3.34
N MET A 155 1.70 -24.81 -3.00
CA MET A 155 2.77 -25.43 -2.24
C MET A 155 4.08 -25.49 -3.02
N LYS A 156 4.03 -25.84 -4.31
CA LYS A 156 5.20 -25.84 -5.20
C LYS A 156 5.87 -24.46 -5.26
N LEU A 157 5.08 -23.40 -5.43
CA LEU A 157 5.59 -22.02 -5.49
C LEU A 157 6.12 -21.57 -4.13
N TRP A 158 5.45 -21.92 -3.03
CA TRP A 158 5.94 -21.66 -1.68
C TRP A 158 7.32 -22.31 -1.42
N GLU A 159 7.50 -23.57 -1.78
CA GLU A 159 8.78 -24.28 -1.62
C GLU A 159 9.90 -23.64 -2.46
N ALA A 160 9.59 -23.30 -3.71
CA ALA A 160 10.53 -22.63 -4.61
C ALA A 160 10.96 -21.26 -4.06
N LEU A 161 10.01 -20.45 -3.59
CA LEU A 161 10.30 -19.14 -3.01
C LEU A 161 11.05 -19.25 -1.67
N SER A 162 10.67 -20.22 -0.83
CA SER A 162 11.31 -20.45 0.47
C SER A 162 12.75 -20.94 0.36
N THR A 163 13.13 -21.51 -0.79
CA THR A 163 14.52 -21.86 -1.09
C THR A 163 15.39 -20.62 -1.36
N ALA A 164 14.80 -19.56 -1.91
CA ALA A 164 15.51 -18.33 -2.26
C ALA A 164 15.49 -17.29 -1.14
N VAL A 165 14.39 -17.19 -0.38
CA VAL A 165 14.20 -16.18 0.66
C VAL A 165 13.54 -16.75 1.90
N GLN A 166 13.83 -16.16 3.06
CA GLN A 166 13.18 -16.55 4.30
C GLN A 166 11.80 -15.91 4.40
N LEU A 167 10.75 -16.72 4.25
CA LEU A 167 9.35 -16.29 4.30
C LEU A 167 8.73 -16.56 5.66
N LYS A 168 7.93 -15.61 6.13
CA LYS A 168 6.79 -15.90 7.02
C LYS A 168 5.59 -16.16 6.11
N TRP A 169 5.01 -17.35 6.16
CA TRP A 169 3.92 -17.78 5.28
C TRP A 169 2.64 -17.98 6.09
N ASP A 170 1.52 -17.56 5.53
CA ASP A 170 0.19 -17.78 6.10
C ASP A 170 -0.79 -18.11 4.97
N LEU A 171 -1.45 -19.26 5.07
CA LEU A 171 -2.46 -19.69 4.10
C LEU A 171 -3.78 -18.92 4.24
N MET A 172 -3.90 -18.07 5.27
CA MET A 172 -5.06 -17.23 5.48
C MET A 172 -4.74 -15.77 5.14
N LEU A 173 -5.55 -15.18 4.27
CA LEU A 173 -5.49 -13.75 3.97
C LEU A 173 -6.33 -12.97 5.00
N HIS A 174 -5.73 -12.66 6.16
CA HIS A 174 -6.39 -11.88 7.22
C HIS A 174 -6.15 -10.37 7.08
N SER A 175 -4.97 -9.97 6.60
CA SER A 175 -4.64 -8.56 6.40
C SER A 175 -3.48 -8.39 5.43
N ILE A 176 -3.44 -7.26 4.73
CA ILE A 176 -2.35 -6.90 3.83
C ILE A 176 -2.15 -5.38 3.84
N VAL A 177 -0.94 -4.90 4.13
CA VAL A 177 -0.56 -3.47 4.14
C VAL A 177 -1.60 -2.57 4.85
N GLY A 178 -2.09 -3.01 6.02
CA GLY A 178 -3.08 -2.25 6.80
C GLY A 178 -4.51 -2.26 6.25
N ILE A 179 -4.83 -3.19 5.36
CA ILE A 179 -6.19 -3.57 4.96
C ILE A 179 -6.54 -4.88 5.68
N GLU A 180 -7.65 -4.89 6.40
CA GLU A 180 -8.25 -6.10 6.95
C GLU A 180 -9.02 -6.81 5.83
N VAL A 181 -8.81 -8.11 5.69
CA VAL A 181 -9.43 -8.94 4.67
C VAL A 181 -10.20 -10.06 5.34
N GLN A 182 -11.47 -10.17 4.99
CA GLN A 182 -12.34 -11.25 5.44
C GLN A 182 -12.89 -11.99 4.22
N GLN A 183 -12.66 -13.30 4.14
CA GLN A 183 -13.30 -14.13 3.14
C GLN A 183 -14.77 -14.36 3.55
N VAL A 184 -15.71 -13.99 2.68
CA VAL A 184 -17.16 -14.11 2.93
C VAL A 184 -17.81 -14.79 1.74
N GLY A 185 -18.36 -15.98 1.96
CA GLY A 185 -18.89 -16.81 0.88
C GLY A 185 -17.80 -17.14 -0.15
N ARG A 186 -18.01 -16.70 -1.40
CA ARG A 186 -17.07 -16.89 -2.51
C ARG A 186 -16.16 -15.68 -2.76
N GLY A 187 -16.29 -14.61 -1.96
CA GLY A 187 -15.60 -13.35 -2.17
C GLY A 187 -14.83 -12.85 -0.95
N PHE A 188 -14.46 -11.58 -0.98
CA PHE A 188 -13.68 -10.91 0.05
C PHE A 188 -14.34 -9.61 0.47
N GLN A 189 -14.26 -9.27 1.75
CA GLN A 189 -14.59 -7.96 2.28
C GLN A 189 -13.31 -7.29 2.75
N LEU A 190 -13.09 -6.05 2.29
CA LEU A 190 -11.93 -5.25 2.64
C LEU A 190 -12.36 -4.09 3.55
N SER A 191 -11.71 -3.93 4.70
CA SER A 191 -11.98 -2.85 5.64
C SER A 191 -10.69 -2.30 6.26
N GLN A 192 -10.77 -1.13 6.89
CA GLN A 192 -9.63 -0.46 7.51
C GLN A 192 -10.02 0.20 8.84
N ARG A 193 -10.71 -0.56 9.70
CA ARG A 193 -11.26 -0.08 10.98
C ARG A 193 -10.18 0.52 11.87
N ALA A 194 -9.02 -0.13 11.96
CA ALA A 194 -7.88 0.37 12.73
C ALA A 194 -7.38 1.75 12.25
N LEU A 195 -7.40 2.02 10.94
CA LEU A 195 -6.97 3.32 10.40
C LEU A 195 -8.02 4.41 10.68
N ILE A 196 -9.31 4.07 10.59
CA ILE A 196 -10.40 4.96 10.99
C ILE A 196 -10.31 5.27 12.49
N ALA A 197 -10.11 4.27 13.34
CA ALA A 197 -9.91 4.47 14.78
C ALA A 197 -8.71 5.41 15.07
N LYS A 198 -7.62 5.29 14.30
CA LYS A 198 -6.48 6.20 14.40
C LYS A 198 -6.81 7.64 13.97
N LEU A 199 -7.68 7.84 12.98
CA LEU A 199 -8.16 9.17 12.60
C LEU A 199 -8.95 9.84 13.74
N LEU A 200 -9.65 9.02 14.53
CA LEU A 200 -10.54 9.43 15.61
C LEU A 200 -9.83 9.72 16.94
N ALA A 201 -8.55 9.37 17.09
CA ALA A 201 -7.81 9.49 18.35
C ALA A 201 -7.87 10.90 18.98
N ASP A 202 -7.88 11.96 18.15
CA ASP A 202 -7.99 13.36 18.58
C ASP A 202 -9.28 14.04 18.07
N HIS A 203 -10.31 13.25 17.74
CA HIS A 203 -11.57 13.74 17.20
C HIS A 203 -12.69 13.59 18.22
N THR A 204 -13.33 14.71 18.56
CA THR A 204 -14.56 14.71 19.36
C THR A 204 -15.75 14.76 18.43
N ASN A 205 -16.56 13.71 18.46
CA ASN A 205 -17.76 13.63 17.65
C ASN A 205 -18.91 14.41 18.30
N ASN A 206 -19.41 15.43 17.60
CA ASN A 206 -20.54 16.25 18.07
C ASN A 206 -21.79 16.09 17.18
N PHE A 207 -21.73 15.31 16.09
CA PHE A 207 -22.85 15.11 15.16
C PHE A 207 -22.62 13.92 14.23
N SER A 208 -23.70 13.31 13.74
CA SER A 208 -23.63 12.14 12.84
C SER A 208 -24.05 12.46 11.40
N PRO A 209 -23.12 12.94 10.55
CA PRO A 209 -23.46 13.31 9.18
C PRO A 209 -23.73 12.07 8.32
N ARG A 210 -24.74 12.17 7.45
CA ARG A 210 -25.03 11.16 6.40
C ARG A 210 -24.30 11.42 5.08
N GLN A 211 -23.84 12.64 4.86
CA GLN A 211 -23.13 13.06 3.66
C GLN A 211 -21.64 13.23 3.96
N THR A 212 -20.79 12.96 2.96
CA THR A 212 -19.33 13.04 3.08
C THR A 212 -18.80 14.48 3.23
N LEU A 213 -19.57 15.48 2.78
CA LEU A 213 -19.26 16.90 2.95
C LEU A 213 -20.45 17.65 3.55
N PRO A 214 -20.19 18.75 4.28
CA PRO A 214 -21.24 19.69 4.65
C PRO A 214 -21.75 20.47 3.45
N ASN A 215 -23.00 20.96 3.53
CA ASN A 215 -23.57 21.84 2.52
C ASN A 215 -23.01 23.27 2.65
N MET A 216 -21.75 23.45 2.26
CA MET A 216 -21.06 24.74 2.25
C MET A 216 -20.10 24.85 1.07
N VAL A 217 -19.89 26.07 0.59
CA VAL A 217 -18.89 26.38 -0.43
C VAL A 217 -17.59 26.74 0.27
N LEU A 218 -16.57 25.90 0.11
CA LEU A 218 -15.21 26.20 0.56
C LEU A 218 -14.51 27.07 -0.48
N LYS A 219 -13.67 28.00 -0.01
CA LYS A 219 -12.97 28.98 -0.86
C LYS A 219 -11.47 28.89 -0.62
N SER A 220 -10.73 28.95 -1.72
CA SER A 220 -9.27 29.00 -1.68
C SER A 220 -8.77 30.36 -1.19
N GLU A 221 -7.78 30.35 -0.31
CA GLU A 221 -7.07 31.56 0.10
C GLU A 221 -5.71 31.68 -0.62
N ALA A 222 -5.26 32.91 -0.85
CA ALA A 222 -3.98 33.17 -1.52
C ALA A 222 -2.77 32.92 -0.61
N ALA A 223 -2.94 33.08 0.71
CA ALA A 223 -1.87 32.93 1.68
C ALA A 223 -1.55 31.45 1.92
N ARG A 224 -0.30 31.05 1.70
CA ARG A 224 0.15 29.67 1.97
C ARG A 224 0.56 29.53 3.43
N SER A 225 -0.13 28.67 4.15
CA SER A 225 0.23 28.23 5.49
C SER A 225 -0.02 26.73 5.59
N VAL A 226 1.07 25.96 5.65
CA VAL A 226 1.00 24.49 5.66
C VAL A 226 0.69 24.00 7.06
N ASP A 227 -0.52 23.48 7.23
CA ASP A 227 -0.93 22.79 8.44
C ASP A 227 -0.62 21.29 8.33
N ARG A 228 0.39 20.84 9.08
CA ARG A 228 0.81 19.43 9.09
C ARG A 228 -0.27 18.50 9.64
N GLY A 229 -1.11 18.97 10.56
CA GLY A 229 -2.22 18.19 11.11
C GLY A 229 -3.28 17.93 10.05
N TYR A 230 -3.61 18.97 9.27
CA TYR A 230 -4.54 18.86 8.14
C TYR A 230 -4.00 17.88 7.09
N LEU A 231 -2.74 18.07 6.66
CA LEU A 231 -2.07 17.18 5.70
C LEU A 231 -2.04 15.73 6.16
N SER A 232 -1.73 15.49 7.44
CA SER A 232 -1.67 14.14 8.00
C SER A 232 -3.03 13.44 7.91
N LYS A 233 -4.12 14.13 8.27
CA LYS A 233 -5.48 13.56 8.22
C LYS A 233 -5.95 13.35 6.78
N ILE A 234 -5.69 14.30 5.88
CA ILE A 234 -5.95 14.13 4.44
C ILE A 234 -5.19 12.92 3.88
N GLY A 235 -3.92 12.74 4.23
CA GLY A 235 -3.12 11.59 3.77
C GLY A 235 -3.69 10.25 4.24
N MET A 236 -4.15 10.18 5.50
CA MET A 236 -4.80 8.97 6.03
C MET A 236 -6.13 8.68 5.30
N ILE A 237 -6.95 9.70 5.04
CA ILE A 237 -8.22 9.54 4.31
C ILE A 237 -7.97 9.21 2.83
N LEU A 238 -6.91 9.76 2.22
CA LEU A 238 -6.48 9.38 0.86
C LEU A 238 -6.18 7.89 0.79
N TYR A 239 -5.47 7.34 1.78
CA TYR A 239 -5.20 5.92 1.87
C TYR A 239 -6.48 5.08 1.97
N LEU A 240 -7.41 5.48 2.85
CA LEU A 240 -8.75 4.87 2.93
C LEU A 240 -9.47 4.90 1.57
N ALA A 241 -9.48 6.05 0.90
CA ALA A 241 -10.19 6.25 -0.36
C ALA A 241 -9.65 5.36 -1.48
N GLN A 242 -8.33 5.18 -1.56
CA GLN A 242 -7.69 4.37 -2.58
C GLN A 242 -7.90 2.86 -2.35
N ALA A 243 -7.93 2.43 -1.10
CA ALA A 243 -8.02 1.02 -0.73
C ALA A 243 -9.46 0.52 -0.55
N THR A 244 -10.19 1.04 0.44
CA THR A 244 -11.45 0.42 0.92
C THR A 244 -12.67 1.35 0.95
N ARG A 245 -12.49 2.68 0.86
CA ARG A 245 -13.56 3.68 0.97
C ARG A 245 -13.70 4.56 -0.27
N PRO A 246 -14.01 3.99 -1.46
CA PRO A 246 -14.14 4.78 -2.68
C PRO A 246 -15.23 5.86 -2.58
N ASP A 247 -16.22 5.68 -1.70
CA ASP A 247 -17.30 6.62 -1.40
C ASP A 247 -16.82 7.99 -0.90
N VAL A 248 -15.67 8.06 -0.21
CA VAL A 248 -15.10 9.34 0.27
C VAL A 248 -14.15 10.01 -0.72
N THR A 249 -13.88 9.40 -1.88
CA THR A 249 -12.88 9.86 -2.86
C THR A 249 -13.11 11.30 -3.30
N PHE A 250 -14.36 11.67 -3.59
CA PHE A 250 -14.69 13.04 -3.99
C PHE A 250 -14.41 14.04 -2.87
N ALA A 251 -14.93 13.77 -1.66
CA ALA A 251 -14.78 14.65 -0.51
C ALA A 251 -13.31 14.85 -0.13
N MET A 252 -12.53 13.76 -0.12
CA MET A 252 -11.10 13.79 0.13
C MET A 252 -10.36 14.63 -0.92
N ASN A 253 -10.61 14.40 -2.22
CA ASN A 253 -9.95 15.17 -3.29
C ASN A 253 -10.35 16.65 -3.27
N TYR A 254 -11.60 16.96 -2.93
CA TYR A 254 -12.07 18.34 -2.80
C TYR A 254 -11.33 19.06 -1.66
N LEU A 255 -11.23 18.43 -0.49
CA LEU A 255 -10.54 18.98 0.67
C LEU A 255 -9.02 19.09 0.46
N ALA A 256 -8.41 18.14 -0.25
CA ALA A 256 -6.98 18.16 -0.58
C ALA A 256 -6.56 19.41 -1.40
N ARG A 257 -7.49 20.08 -2.09
CA ARG A 257 -7.20 21.35 -2.80
C ARG A 257 -6.72 22.44 -1.87
N PHE A 258 -7.16 22.41 -0.61
CA PHE A 258 -6.86 23.43 0.39
C PHE A 258 -5.64 23.07 1.25
N SER A 259 -4.93 21.97 0.94
CA SER A 259 -3.81 21.45 1.73
C SER A 259 -2.65 22.43 1.95
N MET A 260 -2.48 23.43 1.08
CA MET A 260 -1.43 24.46 1.19
C MET A 260 -1.88 25.72 1.95
N ALA A 261 -3.17 25.85 2.26
CA ALA A 261 -3.80 27.03 2.86
C ALA A 261 -5.11 26.64 3.58
N ALA A 262 -5.04 25.68 4.51
CA ALA A 262 -6.21 25.22 5.24
C ALA A 262 -6.62 26.26 6.31
N ASN A 263 -7.89 26.63 6.36
CA ASN A 263 -8.45 27.56 7.34
C ASN A 263 -9.50 26.85 8.23
N ALA A 264 -10.16 27.59 9.11
CA ALA A 264 -11.15 27.04 10.03
C ALA A 264 -12.33 26.36 9.33
N HIS A 265 -12.76 26.86 8.16
CA HIS A 265 -13.84 26.25 7.37
C HIS A 265 -13.39 24.93 6.74
N HIS A 266 -12.17 24.87 6.21
CA HIS A 266 -11.58 23.63 5.68
C HIS A 266 -11.44 22.56 6.77
N TRP A 267 -11.02 22.96 7.97
CA TRP A 267 -10.94 22.10 9.13
C TRP A 267 -12.31 21.60 9.60
N HIS A 268 -13.32 22.47 9.59
CA HIS A 268 -14.69 22.07 9.91
C HIS A 268 -15.22 21.02 8.93
N ALA A 269 -15.03 21.22 7.62
CA ALA A 269 -15.42 20.25 6.60
C ALA A 269 -14.65 18.93 6.69
N LEU A 270 -13.36 18.97 7.04
CA LEU A 270 -12.58 17.76 7.31
C LEU A 270 -13.09 17.00 8.54
N LYS A 271 -13.42 17.70 9.64
CA LYS A 271 -14.04 17.09 10.82
C LYS A 271 -15.38 16.44 10.50
N HIS A 272 -16.18 17.07 9.63
CA HIS A 272 -17.43 16.48 9.13
C HIS A 272 -17.17 15.16 8.39
N LEU A 273 -16.18 15.12 7.49
CA LEU A 273 -15.81 13.88 6.79
C LEU A 273 -15.31 12.79 7.76
N ILE A 274 -14.57 13.15 8.81
CA ILE A 274 -14.12 12.21 9.83
C ILE A 274 -15.31 11.67 10.63
N SER A 275 -16.26 12.51 11.05
CA SER A 275 -17.50 12.05 11.69
C SER A 275 -18.34 11.15 10.77
N TYR A 276 -18.33 11.38 9.45
CA TYR A 276 -18.97 10.47 8.49
C TYR A 276 -18.30 9.09 8.49
N LEU A 277 -16.96 9.04 8.45
CA LEU A 277 -16.19 7.79 8.54
C LEU A 277 -16.44 7.05 9.85
N GLU A 278 -16.58 7.76 10.96
CA GLU A 278 -16.93 7.20 12.27
C GLU A 278 -18.29 6.48 12.24
N ASN A 279 -19.32 7.14 11.72
CA ASN A 279 -20.67 6.53 11.63
C ASN A 279 -20.73 5.35 10.65
N THR A 280 -19.76 5.26 9.74
CA THR A 280 -19.67 4.23 8.69
C THR A 280 -18.44 3.34 8.89
N ILE A 281 -17.96 3.20 10.13
CA ILE A 281 -16.73 2.45 10.42
C ILE A 281 -16.85 0.96 10.10
N GLU A 282 -18.06 0.41 10.17
CA GLU A 282 -18.34 -1.00 9.88
C GLU A 282 -18.51 -1.28 8.38
N GLU A 283 -18.58 -0.24 7.54
CA GLU A 283 -18.67 -0.41 6.09
C GLU A 283 -17.40 -1.07 5.54
N SER A 284 -17.59 -1.96 4.57
CA SER A 284 -16.50 -2.69 3.90
C SER A 284 -16.70 -2.72 2.39
N LEU A 285 -15.59 -2.77 1.66
CA LEU A 285 -15.62 -2.96 0.22
C LEU A 285 -15.71 -4.45 -0.10
N THR A 286 -16.84 -4.87 -0.65
CA THR A 286 -17.06 -6.27 -1.06
C THR A 286 -16.54 -6.51 -2.47
N ILE A 287 -15.70 -7.52 -2.62
CA ILE A 287 -15.19 -8.10 -3.86
C ILE A 287 -15.85 -9.46 -4.01
N GLU A 288 -16.59 -9.64 -5.09
CA GLU A 288 -17.34 -10.86 -5.34
C GLU A 288 -17.26 -11.23 -6.82
N ALA A 289 -17.23 -12.54 -7.09
CA ALA A 289 -17.31 -13.08 -8.43
C ALA A 289 -18.52 -12.52 -9.20
N ASN A 290 -18.31 -12.17 -10.47
CA ASN A 290 -19.42 -11.75 -11.30
C ASN A 290 -20.29 -12.93 -11.75
N ILE A 291 -21.46 -13.05 -11.13
CA ILE A 291 -22.45 -14.05 -11.55
C ILE A 291 -23.13 -13.62 -12.87
N ASP A 292 -23.22 -12.31 -13.13
CA ASP A 292 -23.98 -11.72 -14.24
C ASP A 292 -23.21 -11.67 -15.58
N LYS A 293 -21.93 -12.11 -15.62
CA LYS A 293 -21.04 -12.07 -16.81
C LYS A 293 -20.88 -10.70 -17.49
N LYS A 294 -21.18 -9.59 -16.80
CA LYS A 294 -20.90 -8.23 -17.30
C LYS A 294 -19.39 -7.97 -17.27
N ILE A 295 -18.80 -7.43 -18.33
CA ILE A 295 -17.35 -7.17 -18.34
C ILE A 295 -17.00 -5.92 -17.53
N ALA A 296 -17.85 -4.89 -17.58
CA ALA A 296 -17.68 -3.69 -16.79
C ALA A 296 -19.00 -2.94 -16.61
N LYS A 297 -19.10 -2.17 -15.52
CA LYS A 297 -20.16 -1.19 -15.26
C LYS A 297 -19.49 0.11 -14.86
N MET A 298 -19.70 1.13 -15.69
CA MET A 298 -19.13 2.45 -15.50
C MET A 298 -20.22 3.42 -15.05
N TYR A 299 -19.92 4.16 -14.00
CA TYR A 299 -20.66 5.32 -13.53
C TYR A 299 -19.84 6.54 -13.92
N ILE A 300 -20.47 7.52 -14.55
CA ILE A 300 -19.81 8.74 -15.01
C ILE A 300 -20.61 9.91 -14.48
N ASP A 301 -19.91 10.92 -13.97
CA ASP A 301 -20.51 12.17 -13.54
C ASP A 301 -19.65 13.35 -13.97
N ALA A 302 -20.27 14.49 -14.19
CA ALA A 302 -19.60 15.72 -14.60
C ALA A 302 -20.27 16.94 -13.97
N ASN A 303 -19.43 17.90 -13.56
CA ASN A 303 -19.84 19.19 -13.04
C ASN A 303 -19.30 20.31 -13.94
N TRP A 304 -20.14 21.31 -14.22
CA TRP A 304 -19.80 22.48 -15.03
C TRP A 304 -19.44 23.68 -14.15
N GLY A 305 -18.35 24.36 -14.47
CA GLY A 305 -18.05 25.68 -13.89
C GLY A 305 -17.75 25.68 -12.38
N GLY A 306 -16.96 24.72 -11.88
CA GLY A 306 -16.50 24.70 -10.48
C GLY A 306 -15.64 25.90 -10.09
N GLU A 307 -15.14 25.95 -8.84
CA GLU A 307 -14.27 27.03 -8.37
C GLU A 307 -13.11 27.29 -9.35
N GLY A 308 -13.02 28.52 -9.89
CA GLY A 308 -12.11 28.88 -10.98
C GLY A 308 -12.63 28.65 -12.40
N SER A 309 -13.95 28.41 -12.56
CA SER A 309 -14.66 28.22 -13.84
C SER A 309 -14.20 27.00 -14.66
N ARG A 310 -13.60 26.00 -14.01
CA ARG A 310 -13.17 24.75 -14.66
C ARG A 310 -14.21 23.65 -14.46
N SER A 311 -14.62 23.01 -15.56
CA SER A 311 -15.44 21.79 -15.51
C SER A 311 -14.63 20.61 -14.97
N GLN A 312 -15.31 19.69 -14.30
CA GLN A 312 -14.74 18.47 -13.73
C GLN A 312 -15.56 17.27 -14.17
N GLN A 313 -14.89 16.17 -14.46
CA GLN A 313 -15.55 14.89 -14.76
C GLN A 313 -14.87 13.80 -13.95
N GLY A 314 -15.63 12.76 -13.61
CA GLY A 314 -15.16 11.60 -12.88
C GLY A 314 -15.90 10.36 -13.31
N TYR A 315 -15.28 9.20 -13.06
CA TYR A 315 -15.94 7.92 -13.28
C TYR A 315 -15.54 6.91 -12.22
N ILE A 316 -16.44 5.96 -11.97
CA ILE A 316 -16.18 4.76 -11.18
C ILE A 316 -16.49 3.59 -12.10
N CYS A 317 -15.53 2.69 -12.29
CA CYS A 317 -15.72 1.48 -13.06
C CYS A 317 -15.67 0.27 -12.13
N LYS A 318 -16.76 -0.51 -12.08
CA LYS A 318 -16.74 -1.88 -11.56
C LYS A 318 -16.44 -2.77 -12.75
N VAL A 319 -15.20 -3.23 -12.86
CA VAL A 319 -14.79 -4.21 -13.87
C VAL A 319 -15.06 -5.59 -13.29
N TRP A 320 -15.35 -6.56 -14.14
CA TRP A 320 -15.31 -7.95 -13.77
C TRP A 320 -14.51 -8.73 -14.81
N ILE A 321 -13.69 -9.67 -14.34
CA ILE A 321 -12.77 -10.47 -15.15
C ILE A 321 -13.27 -11.90 -15.23
#